data_AF-A0A8T6WKH7-F1
#
_entry.id   AF-A0A8T6WKH7-F1
#
_cell.length_a   1.000
_cell.length_b   1.000
_cell.length_c   1.000
_cell.angle_alpha   90.00
_cell.angle_beta   90.00
_cell.angle_gamma   90.00
#
_symmetry.space_group_name_H-M   'P 1'
#
loop_
_entity.id
_entity.type
_entity.pdbx_description
1 polymer ?
#
loop_
_entity_poly.entity_id
_entity_poly.type
_entity_poly.pdbx_seq_one_letter_code
_entity_poly.pdbx_strand_id
1 'polypeptide(L)'
;MPEFRYKQVIVLRTDLKMSRGKLAAQAGHAAVSAAEEARKERPGWWRGWMEEGQCKIAVRTGSEEELLELEEEAKNLQLPSTLITD
;
A
#
# COMPACT_ATOMS: atom_id res chain seq x y z
N MET A 1 -3.38 22.57 1.45
CA MET A 1 -2.51 21.40 1.19
C MET A 1 -2.59 21.13 -0.30
N PRO A 2 -1.52 20.66 -0.97
CA PRO A 2 -1.66 20.20 -2.35
C PRO A 2 -2.74 19.11 -2.39
N GLU A 3 -3.69 19.24 -3.32
CA GLU A 3 -4.75 18.26 -3.51
C GLU A 3 -4.14 17.09 -4.29
N PHE A 4 -3.86 15.98 -3.61
CA PHE A 4 -3.39 14.75 -4.24
C PHE A 4 -4.58 13.99 -4.79
N ARG A 5 -4.62 13.78 -6.11
CA ARG A 5 -5.63 12.94 -6.76
C ARG A 5 -5.30 11.46 -6.58
N TYR A 6 -4.03 11.11 -6.54
CA TYR A 6 -3.57 9.73 -6.37
C TYR A 6 -2.86 9.55 -5.03
N LYS A 7 -3.07 8.39 -4.39
CA LYS A 7 -2.41 8.02 -3.14
C LYS A 7 -2.23 6.51 -3.07
N GLN A 8 -1.22 6.08 -2.33
CA GLN A 8 -1.01 4.70 -1.93
C GLN A 8 -1.30 4.60 -0.42
N VAL A 9 -2.11 3.62 -0.02
CA VAL A 9 -2.37 3.33 1.39
C VAL A 9 -1.60 2.07 1.76
N ILE A 10 -0.83 2.13 2.85
CA ILE A 10 -0.03 1.03 3.35
C ILE A 10 -0.61 0.62 4.71
N VAL A 11 -1.17 -0.58 4.78
CA VAL A 11 -1.82 -1.11 5.98
C VAL A 11 -0.82 -2.00 6.73
N LEU A 12 -0.50 -1.65 7.98
CA LEU A 12 0.47 -2.37 8.80
C LEU A 12 -0.23 -3.11 9.94
N ARG A 13 0.08 -4.39 10.09
CA ARG A 13 -0.33 -5.19 11.25
C ARG A 13 0.41 -4.77 12.52
N THR A 14 -0.34 -4.39 13.54
CA THR A 14 0.23 -3.94 14.83
C THR A 14 0.25 -5.01 15.90
N ASP A 15 -0.52 -6.08 15.72
CA ASP A 15 -0.58 -7.25 16.60
C ASP A 15 0.71 -8.10 16.58
N LEU A 16 1.47 -8.04 15.48
CA LEU A 16 2.78 -8.70 15.34
C LEU A 16 3.91 -8.09 16.19
N LYS A 17 3.68 -6.95 16.86
CA LYS A 17 4.66 -6.27 17.73
C LYS A 17 6.05 -6.07 17.09
N MET A 18 6.07 -5.79 15.80
CA MET A 18 7.30 -5.57 15.03
C MET A 18 8.09 -4.37 15.55
N SER A 19 9.42 -4.44 15.45
CA SER A 19 10.30 -3.30 15.72
C SER A 19 10.05 -2.18 14.71
N ARG A 20 10.39 -0.93 15.07
CA ARG A 20 10.22 0.24 14.18
C ARG A 20 10.97 0.06 12.85
N GLY A 21 12.15 -0.56 12.89
CA GLY A 21 12.93 -0.86 11.69
C GLY A 21 12.28 -1.90 10.79
N LYS A 22 11.74 -2.99 11.37
CA LYS A 22 11.02 -4.03 10.62
C LYS A 22 9.74 -3.45 10.00
N LEU A 23 8.98 -2.63 10.73
CA LEU A 23 7.80 -1.91 10.20
C LEU A 23 8.15 -1.03 8.99
N ALA A 24 9.24 -0.27 9.08
CA ALA A 24 9.68 0.59 7.99
C ALA A 24 10.11 -0.23 6.75
N ALA A 25 10.82 -1.34 6.95
CA ALA A 25 11.21 -2.24 5.87
C ALA A 25 9.97 -2.87 5.18
N GLN A 26 9.02 -3.35 5.97
CA GLN A 26 7.76 -3.92 5.48
C GLN A 26 6.92 -2.90 4.70
N ALA A 27 6.81 -1.66 5.21
CA ALA A 27 6.18 -0.57 4.48
C ALA A 27 6.92 -0.26 3.16
N GLY A 28 8.25 -0.34 3.15
CA GLY A 28 9.07 -0.19 1.95
C GLY A 28 8.79 -1.27 0.90
N HIS A 29 8.71 -2.54 1.33
CA HIS A 29 8.35 -3.66 0.46
C HIS A 29 6.96 -3.47 -0.15
N ALA A 30 5.96 -3.14 0.67
CA ALA A 30 4.60 -2.87 0.21
C ALA A 30 4.55 -1.72 -0.80
N ALA A 31 5.25 -0.62 -0.51
CA ALA A 31 5.26 0.56 -1.36
C ALA A 31 5.81 0.26 -2.76
N VAL A 32 6.96 -0.42 -2.84
CA VAL A 32 7.63 -0.75 -4.11
C VAL A 32 6.82 -1.78 -4.90
N SER A 33 6.37 -2.86 -4.27
CA SER A 33 5.68 -3.94 -4.96
C SER A 33 4.34 -3.48 -5.54
N ALA A 34 3.51 -2.78 -4.75
CA ALA A 34 2.23 -2.27 -5.24
C ALA A 34 2.40 -1.14 -6.28
N ALA A 35 3.49 -0.35 -6.21
CA ALA A 35 3.79 0.63 -7.24
C ALA A 35 4.19 -0.04 -8.57
N GLU A 36 4.94 -1.14 -8.53
CA GLU A 36 5.30 -1.91 -9.72
C GLU A 36 4.07 -2.57 -10.37
N GLU A 37 3.13 -3.05 -9.56
CA GLU A 37 1.83 -3.55 -10.02
C GLU A 37 1.01 -2.45 -10.69
N ALA A 38 0.91 -1.27 -10.06
CA ALA A 38 0.28 -0.10 -10.66
C ALA A 38 0.96 0.33 -11.97
N ARG A 39 2.30 0.24 -12.06
CA ARG A 39 3.05 0.57 -13.27
C ARG A 39 2.69 -0.36 -14.44
N LYS A 40 2.45 -1.64 -14.17
CA LYS A 40 2.08 -2.65 -15.17
C LYS A 40 0.60 -2.55 -15.58
N GLU A 41 -0.30 -2.46 -14.60
CA GLU A 41 -1.74 -2.59 -14.84
C GLU A 41 -2.44 -1.26 -15.10
N ARG A 42 -1.97 -0.18 -14.46
CA ARG A 42 -2.56 1.16 -14.50
C ARG A 42 -1.48 2.24 -14.71
N PRO A 43 -0.70 2.21 -15.82
CA PRO A 43 0.45 3.09 -16.01
C PRO A 43 0.12 4.59 -15.93
N GLY A 44 -1.11 4.99 -16.30
CA GLY A 44 -1.57 6.37 -16.15
C GLY A 44 -1.76 6.80 -14.69
N TRP A 45 -2.27 5.92 -13.83
CA TRP A 45 -2.42 6.19 -12.40
C TRP A 45 -1.05 6.24 -11.72
N TRP A 46 -0.17 5.30 -12.07
CA TRP A 46 1.21 5.31 -11.58
C TRP A 46 1.93 6.61 -11.95
N ARG A 47 1.82 7.06 -13.20
CA ARG A 47 2.45 8.32 -13.63
C ARG A 47 1.89 9.53 -12.87
N GLY A 48 0.57 9.65 -12.77
CA GLY A 48 -0.06 10.73 -12.03
C GLY A 48 0.36 10.73 -10.55
N TRP A 49 0.41 9.56 -9.92
CA TRP A 49 0.91 9.42 -8.55
C TRP A 49 2.37 9.84 -8.40
N MET A 50 3.25 9.48 -9.34
CA MET A 50 4.65 9.89 -9.33
C MET A 50 4.83 11.40 -9.55
N GLU A 51 4.08 11.99 -10.49
CA GLU A 51 4.08 13.44 -10.75
C GLU A 51 3.56 14.23 -9.55
N GLU A 52 2.65 13.65 -8.78
CA GLU A 52 2.12 14.18 -7.52
C GLU A 52 3.02 13.92 -6.30
N GLY A 53 4.27 13.47 -6.49
CA GLY A 53 5.20 13.25 -5.38
C GLY A 53 4.92 11.99 -4.57
N GLN A 54 4.28 11.00 -5.17
CA GLN A 54 4.11 9.63 -4.69
C GLN A 54 3.52 9.53 -3.27
N CYS A 55 2.42 10.25 -3.02
CA CYS A 55 1.73 10.33 -1.72
C CYS A 55 1.47 8.93 -1.12
N LYS A 56 1.89 8.74 0.14
CA LYS A 56 1.72 7.49 0.90
C LYS A 56 1.08 7.78 2.25
N ILE A 57 0.09 6.98 2.62
CA ILE A 57 -0.58 7.05 3.91
C ILE A 57 -0.41 5.70 4.60
N ALA A 58 0.28 5.69 5.74
CA ALA A 58 0.41 4.50 6.57
C ALA A 58 -0.73 4.44 7.58
N VAL A 59 -1.45 3.32 7.61
CA VAL A 59 -2.52 3.01 8.56
C VAL A 59 -2.25 1.66 9.22
N ARG A 60 -3.07 1.29 10.21
CA ARG A 60 -2.88 0.08 11.00
C ARG A 60 -4.13 -0.79 11.02
N THR A 61 -3.91 -2.09 11.16
CA THR A 61 -4.93 -3.11 11.45
C THR A 61 -4.52 -3.93 12.67
N GLY A 62 -5.52 -4.51 13.34
CA GLY A 62 -5.36 -5.34 14.54
C GLY A 62 -5.21 -6.83 14.28
N SER A 63 -5.40 -7.33 13.06
CA SER A 63 -5.39 -8.76 12.76
C SER A 63 -4.95 -9.08 11.34
N GLU A 64 -4.71 -10.37 11.08
CA GLU A 64 -4.49 -10.89 9.72
C GLU A 64 -5.76 -10.87 8.88
N GLU A 65 -6.88 -11.24 9.50
CA GLU A 65 -8.18 -11.34 8.84
C GLU A 65 -8.61 -9.99 8.28
N GLU A 66 -8.53 -8.92 9.05
CA GLU A 66 -8.80 -7.55 8.58
C GLU A 66 -7.89 -7.15 7.40
N LEU A 67 -6.62 -7.59 7.39
CA LEU A 67 -5.71 -7.29 6.29
C LEU A 67 -6.10 -8.03 5.00
N LEU A 68 -6.50 -9.30 5.13
CA LEU A 68 -6.93 -10.14 4.01
C LEU A 68 -8.27 -9.68 3.43
N GLU A 69 -9.21 -9.25 4.27
CA GLU A 69 -10.48 -8.64 3.84
C GLU A 69 -10.23 -7.37 3.00
N LEU A 70 -9.31 -6.50 3.44
CA LEU A 70 -8.92 -5.30 2.70
C LEU A 70 -8.24 -5.63 1.36
N GLU A 71 -7.43 -6.69 1.32
CA GLU A 71 -6.82 -7.16 0.07
C GLU A 71 -7.88 -7.67 -0.91
N GLU A 72 -8.85 -8.45 -0.44
CA GLU A 72 -9.94 -8.94 -1.26
C GLU A 72 -10.80 -7.78 -1.80
N GLU A 73 -11.14 -6.81 -0.96
CA GLU A 73 -11.87 -5.61 -1.38
C GLU A 73 -11.10 -4.81 -2.44
N ALA A 74 -9.79 -4.62 -2.25
CA ALA A 74 -8.94 -3.94 -3.22
C ALA A 74 -8.93 -4.65 -4.58
N LYS A 75 -8.82 -5.99 -4.59
CA LYS A 75 -8.91 -6.82 -5.81
C LYS A 75 -10.27 -6.71 -6.48
N ASN A 76 -11.36 -6.76 -5.71
CA ASN A 76 -12.72 -6.61 -6.22
C ASN A 76 -12.95 -5.23 -6.87
N LEU A 77 -12.33 -4.19 -6.32
CA LEU A 77 -12.33 -2.83 -6.87
C LEU A 77 -11.30 -2.62 -8.00
N GLN A 78 -10.53 -3.65 -8.35
CA GLN A 78 -9.46 -3.60 -9.35
C GLN A 78 -8.42 -2.50 -9.07
N LEU A 79 -8.12 -2.30 -7.79
CA LEU A 79 -7.05 -1.44 -7.33
C LEU A 79 -5.74 -2.23 -7.36
N PRO A 80 -4.64 -1.65 -7.88
CA PRO A 80 -3.33 -2.27 -7.75
C PRO A 80 -2.96 -2.44 -6.27
N SER A 81 -2.74 -3.66 -5.82
CA SER A 81 -2.55 -3.98 -4.41
C SER A 81 -1.70 -5.23 -4.24
N THR A 82 -0.80 -5.22 -3.27
CA THR A 82 0.07 -6.35 -2.94
C THR A 82 0.01 -6.65 -1.46
N LEU A 83 -0.10 -7.94 -1.10
CA LEU A 83 0.13 -8.44 0.25
C LEU A 83 1.61 -8.77 0.45
N ILE A 84 2.18 -8.33 1.57
CA ILE A 84 3.57 -8.63 1.93
C ILE A 84 3.61 -9.72 3.00
N THR A 85 4.51 -10.68 2.82
CA THR A 85 4.81 -11.75 3.77
C THR A 85 6.32 -11.83 3.97
N ASP A 86 6.78 -11.83 5.23
CA ASP A 86 8.18 -11.93 5.66
C ASP A 86 8.26 -12.70 6.98
#